data_AF-A0A9E5SV28-F1
#
_entry.id   AF-A0A9E5SV28-F1
#
_cell.length_a   1.000
_cell.length_b   1.000
_cell.length_c   1.000
_cell.angle_alpha   90.00
_cell.angle_beta   90.00
_cell.angle_gamma   90.00
#
_symmetry.space_group_name_H-M   'P 1'
#
loop_
_entity.id
_entity.type
_entity.pdbx_description
1 polymer ?
#
loop_
_entity_poly.entity_id
_entity_poly.type
_entity_poly.pdbx_seq_one_letter_code
_entity_poly.pdbx_strand_id
1 'polypeptide(L)'
;MTALCVMLALPCLPASSAQAALAGDVDGDGAVSAADYTLLRLHLLGKMTLAGAGLSAADMDGSGALTVNDYVWMRLLISCASPVPALRR
;
A
#
# COMPACT_ATOMS: atom_id res chain seq x y z
N MET A 1 51.76 19.78 -11.12
CA MET A 1 51.70 19.34 -9.71
C MET A 1 50.86 20.41 -9.02
N THR A 2 49.57 20.25 -8.72
CA THR A 2 48.80 19.09 -8.28
C THR A 2 47.35 19.33 -8.71
N ALA A 3 46.83 18.47 -9.59
CA ALA A 3 45.39 18.38 -9.83
C ALA A 3 44.77 17.76 -8.57
N LEU A 4 44.36 18.61 -7.63
CA LEU A 4 43.73 18.20 -6.38
C LEU A 4 42.31 17.74 -6.73
N CYS A 5 42.22 16.43 -6.87
CA CYS A 5 41.03 15.60 -6.88
C CYS A 5 40.12 15.99 -5.70
N VAL A 6 39.21 16.94 -5.89
CA VAL A 6 38.10 17.16 -4.96
C VAL A 6 36.95 16.29 -5.43
N MET A 7 37.10 14.99 -5.14
CA MET A 7 36.01 14.04 -5.05
C MET A 7 35.19 14.39 -3.80
N LEU A 8 34.44 15.49 -3.84
CA LEU A 8 33.31 15.62 -2.91
C LEU A 8 32.27 14.63 -3.42
N ALA A 9 32.39 13.40 -2.92
CA ALA A 9 31.38 12.38 -2.97
C ALA A 9 30.06 13.01 -2.55
N LEU A 10 29.20 13.30 -3.53
CA LEU A 10 27.79 13.50 -3.22
C LEU A 10 27.37 12.21 -2.51
N PRO A 11 26.93 12.28 -1.24
CA PRO A 11 26.33 11.11 -0.63
C PRO A 11 25.21 10.70 -1.56
N CYS A 12 25.20 9.42 -1.92
CA CYS A 12 24.09 8.80 -2.63
C CYS A 12 22.85 9.01 -1.76
N LEU A 13 22.14 10.10 -2.01
CA LEU A 13 20.85 10.36 -1.42
C LEU A 13 19.97 9.24 -1.94
N PRO A 14 19.42 8.37 -1.07
CA PRO A 14 18.42 7.44 -1.53
C PRO A 14 17.33 8.30 -2.14
N ALA A 15 17.06 8.09 -3.44
CA ALA A 15 15.87 8.61 -4.06
C ALA A 15 14.70 8.07 -3.22
N SER A 16 14.19 8.89 -2.30
CA SER A 16 12.93 8.60 -1.63
C SER A 16 11.92 8.67 -2.76
N SER A 17 11.65 7.51 -3.36
CA SER A 17 10.57 7.35 -4.30
C SER A 17 9.33 7.77 -3.53
N ALA A 18 8.77 8.92 -3.92
CA ALA A 18 7.39 9.20 -3.63
C ALA A 18 6.60 8.16 -4.45
N GLN A 19 6.53 6.94 -3.90
CA GLN A 19 5.78 5.85 -4.47
C GLN A 19 4.35 6.36 -4.48
N ALA A 20 3.80 6.58 -5.68
CA ALA A 20 2.39 6.86 -5.81
C ALA A 20 1.66 5.70 -5.14
N ALA A 21 0.97 5.97 -4.03
CA ALA A 21 0.29 4.96 -3.24
C ALA A 21 -0.62 4.16 -4.17
N LEU A 22 -0.24 2.91 -4.44
CA LEU A 22 -1.05 2.00 -5.24
C LEU A 22 -2.31 1.71 -4.44
N ALA A 23 -3.46 1.71 -5.10
CA ALA A 23 -4.71 1.35 -4.44
C ALA A 23 -4.60 -0.11 -3.96
N GLY A 24 -4.69 -0.31 -2.64
CA GLY A 24 -4.50 -1.58 -1.98
C GLY A 24 -3.06 -1.89 -1.53
N ASP A 25 -2.10 -0.99 -1.73
CA ASP A 25 -0.74 -1.07 -1.18
C ASP A 25 -0.70 -0.28 0.14
N VAL A 26 -0.78 -1.01 1.25
CA VAL A 26 -1.00 -0.45 2.58
C VAL A 26 0.33 -0.23 3.30
N ASP A 27 1.35 -1.04 2.99
CA ASP A 27 2.70 -0.89 3.56
C ASP A 27 3.63 0.00 2.72
N GLY A 28 3.25 0.33 1.49
CA GLY A 28 3.97 1.21 0.59
C GLY A 28 5.15 0.53 -0.11
N ASP A 29 5.15 -0.80 -0.19
CA ASP A 29 6.23 -1.56 -0.84
C ASP A 29 6.17 -1.51 -2.38
N GLY A 30 5.09 -0.95 -2.94
CA GLY A 30 4.84 -0.81 -4.36
C GLY A 30 4.17 -2.03 -5.00
N ALA A 31 3.68 -2.99 -4.22
CA ALA A 31 2.91 -4.14 -4.66
C ALA A 31 1.64 -4.32 -3.80
N VAL A 32 0.64 -5.00 -4.36
CA VAL A 32 -0.56 -5.40 -3.60
C VAL A 32 -0.44 -6.88 -3.28
N SER A 33 -0.27 -7.21 -2.01
CA SER A 33 0.08 -8.55 -1.57
C SER A 33 -0.78 -9.04 -0.39
N ALA A 34 -0.56 -10.28 0.03
CA ALA A 34 -1.20 -10.83 1.23
C ALA A 34 -0.74 -10.11 2.51
N ALA A 35 0.39 -9.40 2.49
CA ALA A 35 0.84 -8.59 3.61
C ALA A 35 -0.14 -7.44 3.85
N ASP A 36 -0.49 -6.70 2.80
CA ASP A 36 -1.46 -5.59 2.85
C ASP A 36 -2.82 -6.02 3.37
N TYR A 37 -3.29 -7.17 2.89
CA TYR A 37 -4.52 -7.80 3.38
C TYR A 37 -4.49 -8.13 4.87
N THR A 38 -3.33 -8.57 5.35
CA THR A 38 -3.13 -8.88 6.78
C THR A 38 -3.09 -7.60 7.61
N LEU A 39 -2.46 -6.54 7.11
CA LEU A 39 -2.43 -5.23 7.77
C LEU A 39 -3.84 -4.63 7.88
N LEU A 40 -4.62 -4.70 6.81
CA LEU A 40 -6.03 -4.27 6.83
C LEU A 40 -6.82 -5.08 7.87
N ARG A 41 -6.62 -6.40 7.93
CA ARG A 41 -7.27 -7.26 8.94
C ARG A 41 -6.90 -6.86 10.36
N LEU A 42 -5.62 -6.59 10.62
CA LEU A 42 -5.16 -6.15 11.94
C LEU A 42 -5.76 -4.81 12.33
N HIS A 43 -5.97 -3.93 11.34
CA HIS A 43 -6.67 -2.67 11.53
C HIS A 43 -8.12 -2.86 11.95
N LEU A 44 -8.87 -3.67 11.21
CA LEU A 44 -10.25 -4.05 11.51
C LEU A 44 -10.41 -4.70 12.90
N LEU A 45 -9.39 -5.43 13.35
CA LEU A 45 -9.35 -6.05 14.68
C LEU A 45 -8.91 -5.10 15.80
N GLY A 46 -8.58 -3.85 15.50
CA GLY A 46 -8.08 -2.86 16.46
C GLY A 46 -6.71 -3.21 17.04
N LYS A 47 -5.94 -4.07 16.37
CA LYS A 47 -4.58 -4.46 16.77
C LYS A 47 -3.53 -3.51 16.22
N MET A 48 -3.86 -2.81 15.14
CA MET A 48 -3.02 -1.85 14.47
C MET A 48 -3.87 -0.67 13.97
N THR A 49 -3.28 0.52 13.85
CA THR A 49 -3.92 1.66 13.20
C THR A 49 -3.15 2.04 11.94
N LEU A 50 -3.82 1.97 10.79
CA LEU A 50 -3.29 2.49 9.54
C LEU A 50 -3.32 4.02 9.57
N ALA A 51 -2.33 4.66 8.97
CA ALA A 51 -2.19 6.11 8.97
C ALA A 51 -1.59 6.61 7.65
N GLY A 52 -1.85 7.88 7.33
CA GLY A 52 -1.29 8.54 6.16
C GLY A 52 -1.69 7.86 4.85
N ALA A 53 -0.71 7.66 3.96
CA ALA A 53 -0.92 7.10 2.63
C ALA A 53 -1.55 5.70 2.64
N GLY A 54 -1.17 4.85 3.60
CA GLY A 54 -1.74 3.49 3.72
C GLY A 54 -3.22 3.47 4.09
N LEU A 55 -3.72 4.54 4.75
CA LEU A 55 -5.15 4.68 5.07
C LEU A 55 -5.95 5.01 3.81
N SER A 56 -5.44 5.93 2.98
CA SER A 56 -6.04 6.25 1.68
C SER A 56 -5.94 5.09 0.68
N ALA A 57 -4.85 4.33 0.72
CA ALA A 57 -4.68 3.15 -0.13
C ALA A 57 -5.58 1.98 0.29
N ALA A 58 -5.91 1.89 1.58
CA ALA A 58 -6.80 0.87 2.13
C ALA A 58 -8.29 1.13 1.86
N ASP A 59 -8.71 2.39 1.66
CA ASP A 59 -10.10 2.77 1.33
C ASP A 59 -10.34 2.57 -0.16
N MET A 60 -10.76 1.36 -0.52
CA MET A 60 -10.89 0.92 -1.91
C MET A 60 -12.23 1.32 -2.52
N ASP A 61 -13.25 1.53 -1.69
CA ASP A 61 -14.58 1.97 -2.14
C ASP A 61 -14.81 3.48 -2.04
N GLY A 62 -13.87 4.22 -1.42
CA GLY A 62 -13.89 5.68 -1.33
C GLY A 62 -14.94 6.21 -0.37
N SER A 63 -15.36 5.40 0.62
CA SER A 63 -16.33 5.81 1.62
C SER A 63 -15.74 6.73 2.68
N GLY A 64 -14.41 6.82 2.78
CA GLY A 64 -13.69 7.51 3.83
C GLY A 64 -13.62 6.74 5.14
N ALA A 65 -14.10 5.49 5.18
CA ALA A 65 -14.06 4.62 6.34
C ALA A 65 -13.52 3.24 5.97
N LEU A 66 -12.55 2.74 6.73
CA LEU A 66 -12.03 1.38 6.54
C LEU A 66 -12.98 0.36 7.14
N THR A 67 -13.67 -0.38 6.27
CA THR A 67 -14.69 -1.36 6.66
C THR A 67 -14.40 -2.75 6.11
N VAL A 68 -15.29 -3.69 6.43
CA VAL A 68 -15.23 -5.05 5.87
C VAL A 68 -15.39 -5.03 4.34
N ASN A 69 -16.01 -3.99 3.77
CA ASN A 69 -16.18 -3.85 2.34
C ASN A 69 -14.83 -3.72 1.63
N ASP A 70 -13.96 -2.84 2.12
CA ASP A 70 -12.58 -2.69 1.64
C ASP A 70 -11.79 -3.98 1.73
N TYR A 71 -11.99 -4.74 2.79
CA TYR A 71 -11.36 -6.05 2.98
C TYR A 71 -11.80 -7.07 1.93
N VAL A 72 -13.07 -7.04 1.52
CA VAL A 72 -13.56 -7.86 0.40
C VAL A 72 -12.94 -7.38 -0.91
N TRP A 73 -12.88 -6.07 -1.16
CA TRP A 73 -12.24 -5.51 -2.36
C TRP A 73 -10.77 -5.90 -2.47
N MET A 74 -10.02 -5.82 -1.36
CA MET A 74 -8.63 -6.22 -1.29
C MET A 74 -8.46 -7.71 -1.54
N ARG A 75 -9.35 -8.54 -0.97
CA ARG A 75 -9.41 -9.96 -1.31
C ARG A 75 -9.67 -10.16 -2.80
N LEU A 76 -10.56 -9.39 -3.42
CA LEU A 76 -10.86 -9.50 -4.85
C LEU A 76 -9.71 -9.04 -5.74
N LEU A 77 -8.96 -8.03 -5.34
CA LEU A 77 -7.75 -7.60 -6.05
C LEU A 77 -6.69 -8.70 -6.05
N ILE A 78 -6.40 -9.26 -4.86
CA ILE A 78 -5.45 -10.36 -4.71
C ILE A 78 -5.98 -11.63 -5.38
N SER A 79 -7.28 -11.86 -5.29
CA SER A 79 -7.98 -13.01 -5.87
C SER A 79 -8.51 -12.75 -7.28
N CYS A 80 -8.06 -11.71 -7.98
CA CYS A 80 -8.47 -11.41 -9.36
C CYS A 80 -7.79 -12.40 -10.35
N ALA A 81 -7.92 -13.68 -9.98
CA ALA A 81 -8.08 -14.88 -10.76
C ALA A 81 -9.53 -15.46 -10.68
N SER A 82 -10.51 -14.87 -9.97
CA SER A 82 -11.94 -15.20 -10.20
C SER A 82 -12.94 -14.14 -9.70
N PRO A 83 -13.85 -13.66 -10.56
CA PRO A 83 -15.00 -12.89 -10.10
C PRO A 83 -15.90 -13.77 -9.23
N VAL A 84 -16.30 -13.27 -8.06
CA VAL A 84 -17.39 -13.90 -7.30
C VAL A 84 -18.67 -13.62 -8.09
N PRO A 85 -19.44 -14.65 -8.47
CA PRO A 85 -20.65 -14.46 -9.24
C PRO A 85 -21.60 -13.58 -8.44
N ALA A 86 -22.11 -12.53 -9.10
CA ALA A 86 -23.09 -11.62 -8.54
C ALA A 86 -24.23 -12.42 -7.92
N LEU A 87 -24.42 -12.28 -6.60
CA LEU A 87 -25.59 -12.78 -5.90
C LEU A 87 -26.81 -12.03 -6.42
N ARG A 88 -27.41 -12.52 -7.50
CA ARG A 88 -28.74 -12.14 -7.93
C ARG A 88 -29.72 -12.95 -7.08
N ARG A 89 -30.49 -12.22 -6.26
CA ARG A 89 -31.57 -12.75 -5.41
C ARG A 89 -32.64 -13.46 -6.22
#